data_AF-A0A8T4G9U3-F1
#
_entry.id   AF-A0A8T4G9U3-F1
#
_cell.length_a   1.000
_cell.length_b   1.000
_cell.length_c   1.000
_cell.angle_alpha   90.00
_cell.angle_beta   90.00
_cell.angle_gamma   90.00
#
_symmetry.space_group_name_H-M   'P 1'
#
loop_
_entity.id
_entity.type
_entity.pdbx_description
1 polymer ?
#
loop_
_entity_poly.entity_id
_entity_poly.type
_entity_poly.pdbx_seq_one_letter_code
_entity_poly.pdbx_strand_id
1 'polypeptide(L)' 'MVKSGARFAVFNCPMCYVALAERTAKAGLMPILVSDLCRLAVGEMPKIPGRG' A
#
# COMPACT_ATOMS: atom_id res chain seq x y z
N MET A 1 0.56 -7.46 -11.29
CA MET A 1 0.18 -7.30 -9.87
C MET A 1 -1.12 -8.02 -9.55
N VAL A 2 -2.29 -7.59 -10.05
CA VAL A 2 -3.56 -8.30 -9.78
C VAL A 2 -3.54 -9.74 -10.32
N LYS A 3 -3.18 -9.92 -11.60
CA LYS A 3 -3.08 -11.25 -12.24
C LYS A 3 -2.05 -12.19 -11.60
N SER A 4 -1.13 -11.67 -10.78
CA SER A 4 -0.13 -12.48 -10.08
C SER A 4 -0.56 -12.88 -8.67
N GLY A 5 -1.79 -12.57 -8.25
CA GLY A 5 -2.30 -12.87 -6.91
C GLY A 5 -1.74 -11.96 -5.81
N ALA A 6 -1.14 -10.83 -6.17
CA ALA A 6 -0.65 -9.87 -5.18
C ALA A 6 -1.84 -9.23 -4.43
N ARG A 7 -1.67 -9.01 -3.12
CA ARG A 7 -2.66 -8.31 -2.27
C ARG A 7 -2.32 -6.85 -2.02
N PHE A 8 -1.06 -6.48 -2.20
CA PHE A 8 -0.54 -5.14 -1.91
C PHE A 8 0.09 -4.50 -3.14
N ALA A 9 -0.04 -3.18 -3.23
CA ALA A 9 0.75 -2.33 -4.11
C ALA A 9 1.70 -1.50 -3.25
N VAL A 10 2.99 -1.87 -3.23
CA VAL A 10 3.99 -1.22 -2.37
C VAL A 10 4.66 -0.09 -3.14
N PHE A 11 4.70 1.09 -2.53
CA PHE A 11 5.33 2.27 -3.11
C PHE A 11 6.51 2.73 -2.26
N ASN A 12 7.65 2.98 -2.90
CA ASN A 12 8.82 3.58 -2.25
C ASN A 12 8.86 5.12 -2.41
N CYS A 13 7.97 5.70 -3.23
CA CYS A 13 7.92 7.11 -3.54
C CYS A 13 6.54 7.70 -3.19
N PRO A 14 6.47 8.77 -2.37
CA PRO A 14 5.20 9.41 -2.01
C PRO A 14 4.40 9.91 -3.20
N MET A 15 5.07 10.47 -4.22
CA MET A 15 4.38 10.96 -5.42
C MET A 15 3.79 9.82 -6.25
N CYS A 16 4.47 8.68 -6.33
CA CYS A 16 3.91 7.50 -6.98
C CYS A 16 2.70 6.95 -6.23
N TYR A 17 2.75 6.95 -4.88
CA TYR A 17 1.61 6.59 -4.05
C TYR A 17 0.43 7.53 -4.34
N VAL A 18 0.61 8.84 -4.28
CA VAL A 18 -0.47 9.81 -4.55
C VAL A 18 -1.06 9.63 -5.96
N ALA A 19 -0.22 9.42 -6.97
CA ALA A 19 -0.66 9.28 -8.36
C ALA A 19 -1.40 7.96 -8.65
N LEU A 20 -1.09 6.87 -7.93
CA LEU A 20 -1.52 5.52 -8.30
C LEU A 20 -2.31 4.76 -7.22
N ALA A 21 -2.34 5.25 -5.97
CA ALA A 21 -2.99 4.56 -4.86
C ALA A 21 -4.48 4.31 -5.13
N GLU A 22 -5.22 5.32 -5.59
CA GLU A 22 -6.64 5.17 -5.89
C GLU A 22 -6.88 4.15 -7.01
N ARG A 23 -6.07 4.20 -8.08
CA ARG A 23 -6.19 3.27 -9.22
C ARG A 23 -5.89 1.83 -8.82
N THR A 24 -4.87 1.63 -7.99
CA THR A 24 -4.48 0.30 -7.50
C THR A 24 -5.48 -0.25 -6.48
N ALA A 25 -6.03 0.62 -5.61
CA ALA A 25 -7.13 0.28 -4.71
C ALA A 25 -8.38 -0.17 -5.47
N LYS A 26 -8.81 0.58 -6.50
CA LYS A 26 -9.92 0.20 -7.38
C LYS A 26 -9.70 -1.12 -8.12
N ALA A 27 -8.44 -1.49 -8.35
CA ALA A 27 -8.07 -2.76 -8.96
C ALA A 27 -7.96 -3.92 -7.96
N GLY A 28 -8.27 -3.70 -6.67
CA GLY A 28 -8.29 -4.73 -5.64
C GLY A 28 -6.96 -4.95 -4.91
N LEU A 29 -6.00 -4.03 -5.05
CA LEU A 29 -4.72 -4.07 -4.34
C LEU A 29 -4.75 -3.06 -3.19
N MET A 30 -4.22 -3.42 -2.02
CA MET A 30 -4.03 -2.46 -0.93
C MET A 30 -2.77 -1.61 -1.19
N PRO A 31 -2.89 -0.30 -1.51
CA PRO A 31 -1.73 0.57 -1.64
C PRO A 31 -1.10 0.81 -0.27
N ILE A 32 0.23 0.75 -0.18
CA ILE A 32 0.99 1.00 1.05
C ILE A 32 2.36 1.59 0.74
N LEU A 33 2.88 2.48 1.60
CA LEU A 33 4.28 2.90 1.52
C LEU A 33 5.20 1.81 2.07
N VAL A 34 6.37 1.64 1.48
CA VAL A 34 7.36 0.64 1.94
C VAL A 34 7.74 0.84 3.41
N SER A 35 7.80 2.09 3.88
CA SER A 35 8.05 2.42 5.28
C SER A 35 6.98 1.84 6.20
N ASP A 36 5.71 1.98 5.85
CA ASP A 36 4.61 1.45 6.66
C ASP A 36 4.57 -0.09 6.62
N LEU A 37 4.91 -0.69 5.49
CA LEU A 37 5.05 -2.15 5.39
C LEU A 37 6.14 -2.67 6.34
N CYS A 38 7.30 -2.02 6.39
CA CYS A 38 8.38 -2.40 7.32
C CYS A 38 7.95 -2.23 8.78
N ARG A 39 7.23 -1.15 9.10
CA ARG A 39 6.68 -0.92 10.45
C ARG A 39 5.71 -2.02 10.86
N LEU A 40 4.80 -2.43 9.97
CA LEU A 40 3.93 -3.59 10.21
C LEU A 40 4.72 -4.89 10.43
N ALA A 41 5.81 -5.10 9.69
CA ALA A 41 6.63 -6.30 9.81
C ALA A 41 7.34 -6.42 11.18
N VAL A 42 7.61 -5.30 11.85
CA VAL A 42 8.18 -5.26 13.20
C VAL A 42 7.12 -5.14 14.31
N GLY A 43 5.83 -5.22 13.97
CA GLY A 43 4.72 -5.19 14.93
C GLY A 43 4.23 -3.79 15.31
N GLU A 44 4.70 -2.73 14.65
CA GLU A 44 4.13 -1.40 14.82
C GLU A 44 2.76 -1.29 14.12
N MET A 45 1.89 -0.42 14.64
CA MET A 45 0.60 -0.08 14.02
C MET A 45 0.65 1.35 13.45
N PRO A 46 1.24 1.55 12.25
CA PRO A 46 1.21 2.84 11.58
C PRO A 46 -0.23 3.20 11.19
N LYS A 47 -0.56 4.50 11.22
CA LYS A 47 -1.84 5.00 10.67
C LYS A 47 -1.83 4.82 9.15
N ILE A 48 -2.47 3.75 8.68
CA ILE A 48 -2.65 3.50 7.25
C ILE A 48 -3.95 4.20 6.82
N PRO A 49 -3.92 5.10 5.83
CA PRO A 49 -5.13 5.72 5.30
C PRO A 49 -6.12 4.67 4.81
N GLY A 50 -7.39 4.75 5.22
CA GLY A 50 -8.44 3.82 4.79
C GLY A 50 -8.65 2.59 5.69
N ARG A 51 -7.94 2.47 6.81
CA ARG A 51 -8.28 1.54 7.89
C ARG A 51 -8.75 2.34 9.10
N GLY A 52 -10.06 2.63 9.14
CA GLY A 52 -10.79 3.15 10.29
C GLY A 52 -11.63 2.05 10.90
#